data_AF-A0A970XBQ4-F1
#
_entry.id   AF-A0A970XBQ4-F1
#
_cell.length_a   1.000
_cell.length_b   1.000
_cell.length_c   1.000
_cell.angle_alpha   90.00
_cell.angle_beta   90.00
_cell.angle_gamma   90.00
#
_symmetry.space_group_name_H-M   'P 1'
#
loop_
_entity.id
_entity.type
_entity.pdbx_description
1 polymer ?
#
loop_
_entity_poly.entity_id
_entity_poly.type
_entity_poly.pdbx_seq_one_letter_code
_entity_poly.pdbx_strand_id
1 'polypeptide(L)'
;SGFIDHGYYSAIIILKWYGYLIQNCGYKPEYFFYPVLDSASAILLHNYYKNVLMKPPFNRGPLSPREHPVAYLLILCDELQEWNREAYGIADKKRTFAAEASLTITDRRLDITYLTRKGTLPEQFSAEKESLFRSLLDMDALFPDGFSVNCEALDRLAVLSGDIKRDDSIVPRPLLTNLEKLAAAIHELYSRKQLERYPDKPLQYPHFVDLPDSLKYSNLRQARGIADKLLLMGWEMRPKGSPGNMIEEIPGDIVEALAEFEHEEWVRERVSSGWVYGEKKDVDKKISPYIVPYDDLTEEIKELDRDTIRNIPELLEMIGMGIYESGETAGPAAVSVPASGDGFTPAPAPPVADKGDAPYIFVSYAHKNADTVRVHIEKLRSAGFRLWYNEDIAPGTEWPEETATALAGASCVLAFISQDAAAAHNVKAELSFALSEKKQIICVYIGETRLPPGLQLQLGNSTAIPEYRFSEKDKFYERLRDALPGSTLGSSAREA
;
A
#
# COMPACT_ATOMS: atom_id res chain seq x y z
N SER A 1 -35.52 17.17 -14.94
CA SER A 1 -34.86 15.95 -15.43
C SER A 1 -35.01 14.88 -14.36
N GLY A 2 -35.65 13.76 -14.65
CA GLY A 2 -35.84 12.69 -13.66
C GLY A 2 -34.50 11.98 -13.40
N PHE A 3 -34.11 11.87 -12.13
CA PHE A 3 -32.98 11.05 -11.71
C PHE A 3 -33.42 9.58 -11.74
N ILE A 4 -32.77 8.77 -12.57
CA ILE A 4 -32.97 7.33 -12.66
C ILE A 4 -31.63 6.69 -12.32
N ASP A 5 -31.61 5.87 -11.29
CA ASP A 5 -30.42 5.20 -10.79
C ASP A 5 -30.65 3.68 -10.66
N HIS A 6 -29.66 2.99 -10.11
CA HIS A 6 -29.74 1.54 -9.90
C HIS A 6 -30.86 1.14 -8.93
N GLY A 7 -31.22 2.00 -7.96
CA GLY A 7 -32.35 1.80 -7.05
C GLY A 7 -33.68 1.69 -7.80
N TYR A 8 -33.91 2.57 -8.78
CA TYR A 8 -35.11 2.51 -9.63
C TYR A 8 -35.27 1.16 -10.35
N TYR A 9 -34.23 0.68 -11.02
CA TYR A 9 -34.28 -0.60 -11.73
C TYR A 9 -34.42 -1.79 -10.77
N SER A 10 -33.74 -1.75 -9.63
CA SER A 10 -33.80 -2.82 -8.61
C SER A 10 -35.20 -2.96 -8.01
N ALA A 11 -35.88 -1.84 -7.74
CA ALA A 11 -37.27 -1.85 -7.29
C ALA A 11 -38.23 -2.47 -8.32
N ILE A 12 -38.06 -2.15 -9.61
CA ILE A 12 -38.87 -2.74 -10.68
C ILE A 12 -38.64 -4.25 -10.80
N ILE A 13 -37.39 -4.70 -10.66
CA ILE A 13 -37.05 -6.14 -10.72
C ILE A 13 -37.73 -6.89 -9.57
N ILE A 14 -37.68 -6.38 -8.34
CA ILE A 14 -38.36 -6.96 -7.18
C ILE A 14 -39.86 -7.10 -7.46
N LEU A 15 -40.51 -6.01 -7.89
CA LEU A 15 -41.95 -6.01 -8.18
C LEU A 15 -42.31 -6.98 -9.31
N LYS A 16 -41.48 -7.07 -10.36
CA LYS A 16 -41.72 -7.95 -11.50
C LYS A 16 -41.57 -9.42 -11.14
N TRP A 17 -40.52 -9.79 -10.41
CA TRP A 17 -40.22 -11.19 -10.08
C TRP A 17 -41.16 -11.73 -9.00
N TYR A 18 -41.38 -10.96 -7.95
CA TYR A 18 -42.27 -11.39 -6.88
C TYR A 18 -43.74 -11.16 -7.20
N GLY A 19 -44.08 -10.23 -8.09
CA GLY A 19 -45.45 -10.04 -8.58
C GLY A 19 -46.00 -11.31 -9.25
N TYR A 20 -45.19 -11.99 -10.06
CA TYR A 20 -45.57 -13.29 -10.64
C TYR A 20 -45.75 -14.37 -9.57
N LEU A 21 -44.87 -14.43 -8.57
CA LEU A 21 -44.96 -15.42 -7.49
C LEU A 21 -46.19 -15.19 -6.59
N ILE A 22 -46.52 -13.93 -6.30
CA ILE A 22 -47.71 -13.56 -5.52
C ILE A 22 -49.00 -13.90 -6.28
N GLN A 23 -49.04 -13.66 -7.59
CA GLN A 23 -50.21 -13.98 -8.42
C GLN A 23 -50.45 -15.48 -8.58
N ASN A 24 -49.40 -16.30 -8.46
CA ASN A 24 -49.48 -17.75 -8.64
C ASN A 24 -49.42 -18.54 -7.33
N CYS A 25 -49.16 -17.90 -6.18
CA CYS A 25 -49.20 -18.60 -4.91
C CYS A 25 -50.65 -18.80 -4.45
N GLY A 26 -51.02 -20.02 -4.06
CA GLY A 26 -52.34 -20.33 -3.51
C GLY A 26 -52.53 -19.85 -2.05
N TYR A 27 -51.75 -18.86 -1.62
CA TYR A 27 -51.76 -18.32 -0.26
C TYR A 27 -52.44 -16.94 -0.23
N LYS A 28 -52.76 -16.45 0.97
CA LYS A 28 -53.30 -15.10 1.15
C LYS A 28 -52.30 -14.05 0.62
N PRO A 29 -52.66 -13.24 -0.38
CA PRO A 29 -51.76 -12.27 -1.00
C PRO A 29 -51.13 -11.29 0.00
N GLU A 30 -51.86 -10.93 1.07
CA GLU A 30 -51.40 -10.00 2.09
C GLU A 30 -50.08 -10.40 2.75
N TYR A 31 -49.75 -11.70 2.85
CA TYR A 31 -48.52 -12.18 3.48
C TYR A 31 -47.25 -11.86 2.69
N PHE A 32 -47.38 -11.63 1.38
CA PHE A 32 -46.25 -11.38 0.49
C PHE A 32 -46.34 -10.00 -0.17
N PHE A 33 -47.55 -9.52 -0.43
CA PHE A 33 -47.79 -8.27 -1.12
C PHE A 33 -47.21 -7.07 -0.36
N TYR A 34 -47.55 -6.91 0.92
CA TYR A 34 -47.06 -5.77 1.72
C TYR A 34 -45.54 -5.81 1.93
N PRO A 35 -44.92 -6.94 2.34
CA PRO A 35 -43.46 -7.00 2.45
C PRO A 35 -42.71 -6.73 1.15
N VAL A 36 -43.21 -7.23 0.01
CA VAL A 36 -42.59 -7.01 -1.32
C VAL A 36 -42.74 -5.55 -1.74
N LEU A 37 -43.92 -4.95 -1.52
CA LEU A 37 -44.16 -3.55 -1.83
C LEU A 37 -43.33 -2.62 -0.95
N ASP A 38 -43.25 -2.88 0.35
CA ASP A 38 -42.44 -2.10 1.29
C ASP A 38 -40.95 -2.20 0.93
N SER A 39 -40.47 -3.40 0.61
CA SER A 39 -39.07 -3.61 0.19
C SER A 39 -38.76 -2.88 -1.12
N ALA A 40 -39.62 -3.02 -2.13
CA ALA A 40 -39.44 -2.33 -3.40
C ALA A 40 -39.50 -0.80 -3.23
N SER A 41 -40.41 -0.30 -2.38
CA SER A 41 -40.53 1.12 -2.07
C SER A 41 -39.30 1.64 -1.33
N ALA A 42 -38.76 0.89 -0.36
CA ALA A 42 -37.52 1.23 0.32
C ALA A 42 -36.33 1.32 -0.65
N ILE A 43 -36.18 0.31 -1.52
CA ILE A 43 -35.14 0.28 -2.55
C ILE A 43 -35.31 1.43 -3.55
N LEU A 44 -36.54 1.83 -3.88
CA LEU A 44 -36.72 3.01 -4.73
C LEU A 44 -36.31 4.29 -3.98
N LEU A 45 -36.76 4.43 -2.74
CA LEU A 45 -36.62 5.68 -1.99
C LEU A 45 -35.18 5.97 -1.56
N HIS A 46 -34.33 4.97 -1.33
CA HIS A 46 -33.02 5.20 -0.69
C HIS A 46 -32.16 6.28 -1.38
N ASN A 47 -32.17 6.32 -2.71
CA ASN A 47 -31.51 7.39 -3.48
C ASN A 47 -32.49 8.40 -4.09
N TYR A 48 -33.71 7.97 -4.41
CA TYR A 48 -34.70 8.84 -5.06
C TYR A 48 -35.19 9.94 -4.11
N TYR A 49 -35.27 9.67 -2.81
CA TYR A 49 -35.79 10.63 -1.83
C TYR A 49 -34.94 11.91 -1.79
N LYS A 50 -33.63 11.77 -1.55
CA LYS A 50 -32.64 12.86 -1.57
C LYS A 50 -32.56 13.57 -2.92
N ASN A 51 -32.55 12.79 -4.02
CA ASN A 51 -32.26 13.35 -5.34
C ASN A 51 -33.47 13.95 -6.04
N VAL A 52 -34.70 13.60 -5.63
CA VAL A 52 -35.93 14.04 -6.30
C VAL A 52 -36.95 14.58 -5.31
N LEU A 53 -37.35 13.83 -4.28
CA LEU A 53 -38.46 14.22 -3.41
C LEU A 53 -38.12 15.40 -2.49
N MET A 54 -36.87 15.53 -2.07
CA MET A 54 -36.40 16.69 -1.32
C MET A 54 -36.15 17.93 -2.18
N LYS A 55 -36.12 17.78 -3.52
CA LYS A 55 -35.85 18.87 -4.45
C LYS A 55 -37.16 19.43 -5.04
N PRO A 56 -37.11 20.60 -5.67
CA PRO A 56 -38.25 21.11 -6.43
C PRO A 56 -38.72 20.11 -7.50
N PRO A 57 -40.04 19.93 -7.71
CA PRO A 57 -41.14 20.71 -7.11
C PRO A 57 -41.66 20.17 -5.77
N PHE A 58 -41.19 19.00 -5.33
CA PHE A 58 -41.76 18.28 -4.19
C PHE A 58 -41.36 18.90 -2.84
N ASN A 59 -40.10 19.37 -2.73
CA ASN A 59 -39.56 20.07 -1.55
C ASN A 59 -39.90 19.38 -0.22
N ARG A 60 -39.88 18.05 -0.18
CA ARG A 60 -40.11 17.28 1.04
C ARG A 60 -38.96 17.52 2.02
N GLY A 61 -39.30 17.55 3.30
CA GLY A 61 -38.31 17.59 4.38
C GLY A 61 -37.65 16.23 4.62
N PRO A 62 -36.88 16.11 5.72
CA PRO A 62 -36.28 14.85 6.14
C PRO A 62 -37.33 13.73 6.23
N LEU A 63 -36.94 12.51 5.87
CA LEU A 63 -37.86 11.37 5.84
C LEU A 63 -38.27 10.99 7.27
N SER A 64 -39.57 10.88 7.50
CA SER A 64 -40.10 10.43 8.80
C SER A 64 -40.04 8.91 8.93
N PRO A 65 -39.58 8.37 10.08
CA PRO A 65 -39.57 6.92 10.30
C PRO A 65 -40.98 6.32 10.40
N ARG A 66 -42.02 7.15 10.61
CA ARG A 66 -43.42 6.72 10.70
C ARG A 66 -44.07 6.51 9.34
N GLU A 67 -43.62 7.23 8.31
CA GLU A 67 -44.20 7.16 6.97
C GLU A 67 -43.62 6.00 6.16
N HIS A 68 -42.29 5.85 6.18
CA HIS A 68 -41.59 4.81 5.43
C HIS A 68 -40.49 4.16 6.29
N PRO A 69 -40.83 3.31 7.27
CA PRO A 69 -39.89 2.78 8.26
C PRO A 69 -38.75 1.96 7.64
N VAL A 70 -39.05 1.13 6.63
CA VAL A 70 -38.04 0.29 5.95
C VAL A 70 -37.10 1.15 5.10
N ALA A 71 -37.63 2.18 4.43
CA ALA A 71 -36.81 3.12 3.66
C ALA A 71 -35.92 3.97 4.56
N TYR A 72 -36.46 4.44 5.68
CA TYR A 72 -35.74 5.17 6.70
C TYR A 72 -34.56 4.34 7.22
N LEU A 73 -34.81 3.09 7.61
CA LEU A 73 -33.77 2.20 8.10
C LEU A 73 -32.71 1.93 7.02
N LEU A 74 -33.11 1.69 5.78
CA LEU A 74 -32.19 1.45 4.68
C LEU A 74 -31.29 2.68 4.45
N ILE A 75 -31.85 3.89 4.38
CA ILE A 75 -31.08 5.14 4.22
C ILE A 75 -30.17 5.37 5.42
N LEU A 76 -30.65 5.12 6.64
CA LEU A 76 -29.83 5.22 7.85
C LEU A 76 -28.62 4.28 7.75
N CYS A 77 -28.82 3.00 7.44
CA CYS A 77 -27.74 2.03 7.28
C CYS A 77 -26.80 2.35 6.11
N ASP A 78 -27.33 2.92 5.02
CA ASP A 78 -26.55 3.32 3.86
C ASP A 78 -25.63 4.51 4.19
N GLU A 79 -26.18 5.54 4.82
CA GLU A 79 -25.44 6.75 5.19
C GLU A 79 -24.55 6.53 6.44
N LEU A 80 -24.82 5.51 7.27
CA LEU A 80 -23.91 5.07 8.35
C LEU A 80 -22.62 4.45 7.81
N GLN A 81 -22.61 4.05 6.54
CA GLN A 81 -21.37 3.63 5.91
C GLN A 81 -20.52 4.86 5.54
N GLU A 82 -19.21 4.69 5.64
CA GLU A 82 -18.26 5.62 5.03
C GLU A 82 -17.95 5.19 3.60
N TRP A 83 -18.34 6.05 2.65
CA TRP A 83 -18.41 5.75 1.22
C TRP A 83 -17.10 5.92 0.46
N ASN A 84 -15.98 6.17 1.13
CA ASN A 84 -14.68 6.22 0.47
C ASN A 84 -14.15 4.78 0.24
N ARG A 85 -14.88 3.96 -0.52
CA ARG A 85 -14.49 2.59 -0.89
C ARG A 85 -13.88 2.56 -2.30
N GLU A 86 -12.90 1.68 -2.47
CA GLU A 86 -12.07 1.46 -3.68
C GLU A 86 -12.85 1.25 -4.99
N ALA A 87 -14.16 0.97 -4.92
CA ALA A 87 -14.98 0.50 -6.04
C ALA A 87 -15.49 1.57 -7.01
N TYR A 88 -15.46 2.87 -6.68
CA TYR A 88 -16.10 3.92 -7.51
C TYR A 88 -15.22 5.11 -7.91
N GLY A 89 -13.90 4.95 -7.87
CA GLY A 89 -12.98 6.01 -8.29
C GLY A 89 -12.73 6.96 -7.13
N ILE A 90 -11.56 6.81 -6.53
CA ILE A 90 -11.10 7.56 -5.38
C ILE A 90 -11.09 9.06 -5.71
N ALA A 91 -11.92 9.84 -5.03
CA ALA A 91 -11.85 11.31 -5.09
C ALA A 91 -10.66 11.86 -4.27
N ASP A 92 -10.18 11.10 -3.28
CA ASP A 92 -9.04 11.50 -2.45
C ASP A 92 -8.26 10.28 -1.94
N LYS A 93 -7.09 10.01 -2.55
CA LYS A 93 -6.21 8.86 -2.25
C LYS A 93 -5.48 8.97 -0.91
N LYS A 94 -5.72 10.04 -0.15
CA LYS A 94 -4.92 10.43 1.01
C LYS A 94 -5.70 10.59 2.32
N ARG A 95 -7.02 10.41 2.34
CA ARG A 95 -7.82 10.59 3.56
C ARG A 95 -7.80 9.32 4.42
N THR A 96 -7.56 9.49 5.72
CA THR A 96 -7.72 8.44 6.75
C THR A 96 -9.09 7.76 6.63
N PHE A 97 -9.12 6.43 6.58
CA PHE A 97 -10.36 5.66 6.54
C PHE A 97 -10.79 5.23 7.94
N ALA A 98 -12.09 5.30 8.22
CA ALA A 98 -12.68 4.59 9.35
C ALA A 98 -12.53 3.08 9.09
N ALA A 99 -11.78 2.39 9.95
CA ALA A 99 -11.54 0.96 9.85
C ALA A 99 -12.67 0.16 10.49
N GLU A 100 -13.22 0.69 11.59
CA GLU A 100 -14.28 0.10 12.39
C GLU A 100 -15.26 1.19 12.86
N ALA A 101 -16.43 0.78 13.35
CA ALA A 101 -17.37 1.67 14.02
C ALA A 101 -17.98 0.97 15.23
N SER A 102 -17.98 1.66 16.37
CA SER A 102 -18.70 1.24 17.57
C SER A 102 -20.05 1.93 17.62
N LEU A 103 -21.12 1.19 17.90
CA LEU A 103 -22.47 1.74 17.98
C LEU A 103 -23.05 1.48 19.37
N THR A 104 -23.55 2.54 20.00
CA THR A 104 -24.38 2.47 21.19
C THR A 104 -25.80 2.85 20.80
N ILE A 105 -26.72 1.88 20.87
CA ILE A 105 -28.12 2.06 20.45
C ILE A 105 -29.04 1.77 21.63
N THR A 106 -29.95 2.70 21.88
CA THR A 106 -31.07 2.53 22.83
C THR A 106 -32.38 2.89 22.13
N ASP A 107 -33.51 2.67 22.81
CA ASP A 107 -34.83 3.03 22.29
C ASP A 107 -35.02 4.55 22.05
N ARG A 108 -34.10 5.39 22.54
CA ARG A 108 -34.24 6.85 22.51
C ARG A 108 -33.00 7.61 22.05
N ARG A 109 -31.86 6.93 21.85
CA ARG A 109 -30.57 7.52 21.51
C ARG A 109 -29.74 6.59 20.64
N LEU A 110 -29.02 7.18 19.69
CA LEU A 110 -28.02 6.52 18.85
C LEU A 110 -26.71 7.29 18.94
N ASP A 111 -25.64 6.64 19.38
CA ASP A 111 -24.28 7.17 19.31
C ASP A 111 -23.45 6.24 18.43
N ILE A 112 -22.68 6.83 17.52
CA ILE A 112 -21.70 6.11 16.70
C ILE A 112 -20.32 6.70 16.92
N THR A 113 -19.33 5.85 17.12
CA THR A 113 -17.92 6.23 17.18
C THR A 113 -17.18 5.54 16.05
N TYR A 114 -16.69 6.31 15.09
CA TYR A 114 -15.83 5.82 14.02
C TYR A 114 -14.40 5.65 14.53
N LEU A 115 -13.85 4.47 14.30
CA LEU A 115 -12.53 4.07 14.79
C LEU A 115 -11.53 4.06 13.64
N THR A 116 -10.45 4.84 13.74
CA THR A 116 -9.39 4.89 12.73
C THR A 116 -8.16 4.13 13.19
N ARG A 117 -7.59 3.29 12.30
CA ARG A 117 -6.35 2.55 12.57
C ARG A 117 -5.08 3.26 12.10
N LYS A 118 -5.19 4.36 11.33
CA LYS A 118 -4.05 5.14 10.81
C LYS A 118 -4.42 6.63 10.71
N GLY A 119 -3.94 7.45 11.64
CA GLY A 119 -4.21 8.90 11.67
C GLY A 119 -5.63 9.24 12.15
N THR A 120 -6.00 10.51 12.06
CA THR A 120 -7.29 11.04 12.49
C THR A 120 -8.21 11.34 11.30
N LEU A 121 -9.52 11.25 11.50
CA LEU A 121 -10.50 11.82 10.56
C LEU A 121 -10.45 13.36 10.66
N PRO A 122 -10.81 14.10 9.58
CA PRO A 122 -10.81 15.56 9.65
C PRO A 122 -11.68 16.10 10.78
N GLU A 123 -11.28 17.21 11.37
CA GLU A 123 -11.92 17.83 12.55
C GLU A 123 -13.44 18.04 12.37
N GLN A 124 -13.88 18.36 11.15
CA GLN A 124 -15.29 18.61 10.85
C GLN A 124 -16.10 17.36 10.48
N PHE A 125 -15.46 16.19 10.37
CA PHE A 125 -16.11 14.97 9.88
C PHE A 125 -17.37 14.61 10.69
N SER A 126 -17.26 14.58 12.02
CA SER A 126 -18.39 14.29 12.90
C SER A 126 -19.56 15.25 12.67
N ALA A 127 -19.28 16.55 12.62
CA ALA A 127 -20.30 17.59 12.41
C ALA A 127 -20.93 17.53 11.02
N GLU A 128 -20.13 17.29 9.97
CA GLU A 128 -20.62 17.10 8.60
C GLU A 128 -21.54 15.89 8.50
N LYS A 129 -21.16 14.78 9.16
CA LYS A 129 -21.94 13.55 9.16
C LYS A 129 -23.25 13.71 9.92
N GLU A 130 -23.23 14.34 11.10
CA GLU A 130 -24.46 14.67 11.84
C GLU A 130 -25.41 15.56 11.04
N SER A 131 -24.85 16.59 10.39
CA SER A 131 -25.60 17.50 9.53
C SER A 131 -26.24 16.77 8.35
N LEU A 132 -25.51 15.86 7.71
CA LEU A 132 -26.01 15.02 6.63
C LEU A 132 -27.21 14.18 7.10
N PHE A 133 -27.11 13.47 8.22
CA PHE A 133 -28.21 12.68 8.77
C PHE A 133 -29.44 13.53 9.06
N ARG A 134 -29.28 14.65 9.77
CA ARG A 134 -30.39 15.56 10.10
C ARG A 134 -31.03 16.20 8.88
N SER A 135 -30.27 16.37 7.79
CA SER A 135 -30.82 16.87 6.53
C SER A 135 -31.68 15.84 5.80
N LEU A 136 -31.36 14.55 5.91
CA LEU A 136 -32.00 13.47 5.15
C LEU A 136 -33.11 12.76 5.93
N LEU A 137 -32.91 12.55 7.23
CA LEU A 137 -33.76 11.74 8.10
C LEU A 137 -34.25 12.58 9.28
N ASP A 138 -35.51 12.40 9.66
CA ASP A 138 -36.05 12.92 10.91
C ASP A 138 -35.49 12.10 12.09
N MET A 139 -34.29 12.45 12.53
CA MET A 139 -33.57 11.74 13.60
C MET A 139 -34.25 11.93 14.96
N ASP A 140 -34.77 13.13 15.24
CA ASP A 140 -35.35 13.45 16.54
C ASP A 140 -36.70 12.73 16.76
N ALA A 141 -37.41 12.37 15.69
CA ALA A 141 -38.62 11.55 15.78
C ALA A 141 -38.36 10.10 16.25
N LEU A 142 -37.17 9.55 15.98
CA LEU A 142 -36.78 8.19 16.40
C LEU A 142 -35.91 8.20 17.66
N PHE A 143 -34.99 9.16 17.76
CA PHE A 143 -34.02 9.30 18.85
C PHE A 143 -34.15 10.66 19.55
N PRO A 144 -35.23 10.88 20.33
CA PRO A 144 -35.51 12.15 20.99
C PRO A 144 -34.49 12.56 22.05
N ASP A 145 -33.72 11.62 22.60
CA ASP A 145 -32.64 11.91 23.55
C ASP A 145 -31.32 12.22 22.84
N GLY A 146 -31.30 12.16 21.50
CA GLY A 146 -30.23 12.66 20.66
C GLY A 146 -29.60 11.61 19.74
N PHE A 147 -28.82 12.14 18.82
CA PHE A 147 -27.94 11.39 17.93
C PHE A 147 -26.57 12.08 17.93
N SER A 148 -25.49 11.31 18.09
CA SER A 148 -24.13 11.83 18.01
C SER A 148 -23.20 10.96 17.16
N VAL A 149 -22.26 11.63 16.50
CA VAL A 149 -21.17 11.02 15.74
C VAL A 149 -19.84 11.43 16.37
N ASN A 150 -19.08 10.45 16.83
CA ASN A 150 -17.75 10.63 17.40
C ASN A 150 -16.70 9.97 16.51
N CYS A 151 -15.46 10.38 16.69
CA CYS A 151 -14.30 9.77 16.06
C CYS A 151 -13.25 9.51 17.12
N GLU A 152 -12.71 8.30 17.13
CA GLU A 152 -11.59 7.92 17.99
C GLU A 152 -10.49 7.28 17.13
N ALA A 153 -9.25 7.72 17.33
CA ALA A 153 -8.09 7.04 16.77
C ALA A 153 -7.72 5.89 17.70
N LEU A 154 -7.67 4.67 17.17
CA LEU A 154 -7.24 3.48 17.92
C LEU A 154 -5.72 3.45 18.14
N ASP A 155 -4.98 4.24 17.36
CA ASP A 155 -3.53 4.27 17.42
C ASP A 155 -3.06 5.27 18.49
N ARG A 156 -2.49 4.77 19.60
CA ARG A 156 -1.87 5.59 20.66
C ARG A 156 -0.79 6.52 20.07
N LEU A 157 -0.11 6.12 19.00
CA LEU A 157 0.88 6.96 18.30
C LEU A 157 0.25 8.22 17.72
N ALA A 158 -0.99 8.15 17.20
CA ALA A 158 -1.69 9.29 16.63
C ALA A 158 -2.20 10.27 17.71
N VAL A 159 -2.47 9.77 18.91
CA VAL A 159 -2.86 10.58 20.09
C VAL A 159 -1.63 11.27 20.70
N LEU A 160 -0.49 10.57 20.77
CA LEU A 160 0.78 11.10 21.29
C LEU A 160 1.48 12.05 20.31
N SER A 161 1.34 11.83 19.00
CA SER A 161 1.84 12.73 17.94
C SER A 161 1.00 14.00 17.79
N GLY A 162 0.31 14.45 18.85
CA GLY A 162 -0.68 15.51 18.84
C GLY A 162 -0.30 16.66 17.90
N ASP A 163 -1.12 16.88 16.87
CA ASP A 163 -0.99 17.98 15.91
C ASP A 163 0.33 18.06 15.11
N ILE A 164 1.11 16.98 15.03
CA ILE A 164 2.23 16.90 14.08
C ILE A 164 1.63 16.90 12.67
N LYS A 165 1.66 18.07 12.01
CA LYS A 165 1.39 18.22 10.59
C LYS A 165 2.34 17.30 9.85
N ARG A 166 1.83 16.16 9.37
CA ARG A 166 2.48 15.43 8.27
C ARG A 166 2.50 16.40 7.08
N ASP A 167 3.64 17.06 6.88
CA ASP A 167 3.88 17.76 5.64
C ASP A 167 3.89 16.70 4.53
N ASP A 168 2.96 16.83 3.59
CA ASP A 168 2.73 15.92 2.48
C ASP A 168 3.84 16.03 1.40
N SER A 169 4.93 16.72 1.73
CA SER A 169 6.12 16.86 0.91
C SER A 169 6.84 15.52 0.77
N ILE A 170 7.51 15.34 -0.36
CA ILE A 170 8.36 14.17 -0.61
C ILE A 170 9.51 14.24 0.40
N VAL A 171 9.40 13.51 1.50
CA VAL A 171 10.51 13.36 2.45
C VAL A 171 11.61 12.55 1.73
N PRO A 172 12.82 13.09 1.58
CA PRO A 172 13.90 12.39 0.92
C PRO A 172 14.19 11.08 1.65
N ARG A 173 14.30 9.98 0.90
CA ARG A 173 14.66 8.68 1.49
C ARG A 173 16.02 8.81 2.21
N PRO A 174 16.20 8.08 3.32
CA PRO A 174 17.52 7.89 3.92
C PRO A 174 18.58 7.58 2.87
N LEU A 175 19.73 8.27 2.94
CA LEU A 175 20.87 7.92 2.10
C LEU A 175 21.25 6.45 2.34
N LEU A 176 21.48 5.70 1.26
CA LEU A 176 21.85 4.28 1.34
C LEU A 176 23.08 4.06 2.24
N THR A 177 24.06 4.96 2.16
CA THR A 177 25.26 4.95 3.01
C THR A 177 24.94 5.08 4.50
N ASN A 178 23.89 5.82 4.87
CA ASN A 178 23.44 5.90 6.26
C ASN A 178 22.74 4.61 6.68
N LEU A 179 21.96 3.99 5.78
CA LEU A 179 21.31 2.70 6.05
C LEU A 179 22.33 1.56 6.25
N GLU A 180 23.39 1.52 5.45
CA GLU A 180 24.48 0.54 5.59
C GLU A 180 25.23 0.71 6.91
N LYS A 181 25.57 1.96 7.28
CA LYS A 181 26.19 2.27 8.57
C LYS A 181 25.27 1.91 9.73
N LEU A 182 23.98 2.21 9.62
CA LEU A 182 22.99 1.90 10.66
C LEU A 182 22.82 0.37 10.81
N ALA A 183 22.82 -0.38 9.72
CA ALA A 183 22.80 -1.84 9.75
C ALA A 183 24.04 -2.43 10.45
N ALA A 184 25.21 -1.85 10.23
CA ALA A 184 26.42 -2.22 10.96
C ALA A 184 26.32 -1.87 12.44
N ALA A 185 25.86 -0.66 12.78
CA ALA A 185 25.66 -0.21 14.16
C ALA A 185 24.66 -1.10 14.93
N ILE A 186 23.58 -1.52 14.28
CA ILE A 186 22.60 -2.48 14.84
C ILE A 186 23.29 -3.78 15.25
N HIS A 187 24.13 -4.34 14.38
CA HIS A 187 24.86 -5.58 14.69
C HIS A 187 25.90 -5.39 15.78
N GLU A 188 26.60 -4.27 15.79
CA GLU A 188 27.58 -3.94 16.82
C GLU A 188 26.92 -3.76 18.20
N LEU A 189 25.79 -3.05 18.26
CA LEU A 189 25.02 -2.91 19.49
C LEU A 189 24.50 -4.27 19.99
N TYR A 190 23.96 -5.09 19.09
CA TYR A 190 23.54 -6.45 19.41
C TYR A 190 24.69 -7.30 19.98
N SER A 191 25.86 -7.24 19.34
CA SER A 191 27.07 -7.97 19.72
C SER A 191 27.58 -7.56 21.09
N ARG A 192 27.58 -6.25 21.37
CA ARG A 192 27.93 -5.69 22.69
C ARG A 192 26.97 -6.15 23.77
N LYS A 193 25.66 -6.03 23.56
CA LYS A 193 24.64 -6.49 24.52
C LYS A 193 24.71 -8.02 24.75
N GLN A 194 25.07 -8.80 23.73
CA GLN A 194 25.30 -10.24 23.87
C GLN A 194 26.50 -10.56 24.78
N LEU A 195 27.62 -9.86 24.59
CA LEU A 195 28.82 -10.03 25.43
C LEU A 195 28.58 -9.57 26.88
N GLU A 196 27.82 -8.48 27.08
CA GLU A 196 27.42 -8.03 28.42
C GLU A 196 26.56 -9.07 29.14
N ARG A 197 25.62 -9.71 28.42
CA ARG A 197 24.72 -10.72 28.97
C ARG A 197 25.40 -12.07 29.17
N TYR A 198 26.34 -12.43 28.30
CA TYR A 198 27.06 -13.70 28.32
C TYR A 198 28.57 -13.51 28.07
N PRO A 199 29.33 -13.02 29.08
CA PRO A 199 30.75 -12.69 28.90
C PRO A 199 31.61 -13.86 28.45
N ASP A 200 31.23 -15.09 28.86
CA ASP A 200 32.00 -16.31 28.59
C ASP A 200 31.62 -16.99 27.26
N LYS A 201 30.64 -16.46 26.51
CA LYS A 201 30.17 -17.05 25.26
C LYS A 201 30.67 -16.24 24.06
N PRO A 202 31.57 -16.80 23.23
CA PRO A 202 32.10 -16.07 22.08
C PRO A 202 31.01 -15.77 21.06
N LEU A 203 31.10 -14.58 20.45
CA LEU A 203 30.21 -14.18 19.36
C LEU A 203 30.46 -15.05 18.14
N GLN A 204 29.38 -15.55 17.53
CA GLN A 204 29.46 -16.31 16.29
C GLN A 204 29.94 -15.44 15.12
N TYR A 205 29.51 -14.17 15.09
CA TYR A 205 29.88 -13.18 14.08
C TYR A 205 30.28 -11.88 14.78
N PRO A 206 31.57 -11.69 15.12
CA PRO A 206 32.01 -10.51 15.87
C PRO A 206 31.82 -9.20 15.12
N HIS A 207 31.96 -9.19 13.80
CA HIS A 207 31.81 -7.99 12.98
C HIS A 207 30.68 -8.12 11.97
N PHE A 208 30.09 -6.99 11.56
CA PHE A 208 29.00 -6.96 10.59
C PHE A 208 29.41 -7.57 9.24
N VAL A 209 30.66 -7.39 8.84
CA VAL A 209 31.21 -7.96 7.59
C VAL A 209 31.21 -9.48 7.59
N ASP A 210 31.31 -10.11 8.77
CA ASP A 210 31.35 -11.56 8.96
C ASP A 210 29.95 -12.20 8.84
N LEU A 211 28.89 -11.39 8.87
CA LEU A 211 27.53 -11.90 8.80
C LEU A 211 27.23 -12.52 7.42
N PRO A 212 26.45 -13.63 7.40
CA PRO A 212 25.83 -14.10 6.18
C PRO A 212 24.83 -13.08 5.63
N ASP A 213 24.62 -13.09 4.32
CA ASP A 213 23.79 -12.09 3.61
C ASP A 213 22.36 -12.02 4.14
N SER A 214 21.80 -13.13 4.62
CA SER A 214 20.47 -13.16 5.24
C SER A 214 20.38 -12.31 6.51
N LEU A 215 21.44 -12.30 7.34
CA LEU A 215 21.50 -11.50 8.55
C LEU A 215 21.87 -10.05 8.26
N LYS A 216 22.74 -9.79 7.27
CA LYS A 216 23.00 -8.43 6.76
C LYS A 216 21.71 -7.77 6.24
N TYR A 217 20.93 -8.51 5.47
CA TYR A 217 19.63 -8.06 4.97
C TYR A 217 18.62 -7.80 6.11
N SER A 218 18.61 -8.63 7.15
CA SER A 218 17.79 -8.40 8.35
C SER A 218 18.14 -7.06 9.03
N ASN A 219 19.43 -6.78 9.20
CA ASN A 219 19.89 -5.52 9.80
C ASN A 219 19.57 -4.31 8.92
N LEU A 220 19.68 -4.43 7.59
CA LEU A 220 19.27 -3.39 6.64
C LEU A 220 17.76 -3.11 6.69
N ARG A 221 16.93 -4.15 6.82
CA ARG A 221 15.48 -3.99 7.00
C ARG A 221 15.18 -3.23 8.30
N GLN A 222 15.86 -3.58 9.40
CA GLN A 222 15.68 -2.90 10.67
C GLN A 222 16.16 -1.44 10.60
N ALA A 223 17.29 -1.17 9.96
CA ALA A 223 17.78 0.18 9.69
C ALA A 223 16.76 1.02 8.91
N ARG A 224 16.12 0.45 7.88
CA ARG A 224 15.06 1.12 7.14
C ARG A 224 13.84 1.40 8.02
N GLY A 225 13.43 0.43 8.83
CA GLY A 225 12.29 0.56 9.73
C GLY A 225 12.46 1.67 10.78
N ILE A 226 13.69 2.00 11.19
CA ILE A 226 13.97 3.13 12.09
C ILE A 226 13.52 4.45 11.46
N ALA A 227 13.85 4.71 10.20
CA ALA A 227 13.46 5.96 9.54
C ALA A 227 11.94 6.08 9.42
N ASP A 228 11.26 4.98 9.10
CA ASP A 228 9.80 4.94 9.00
C ASP A 228 9.14 5.24 10.37
N LYS A 229 9.69 4.71 11.47
CA LYS A 229 9.21 4.98 12.84
C LYS A 229 9.40 6.43 13.27
N LEU A 230 10.55 7.02 12.97
CA LEU A 230 10.80 8.44 13.25
C LEU A 230 9.80 9.32 12.50
N LEU A 231 9.54 9.01 11.23
CA LEU A 231 8.56 9.73 10.43
C LEU A 231 7.13 9.62 11.01
N LEU A 232 6.75 8.47 11.58
CA LEU A 232 5.47 8.33 12.26
C LEU A 232 5.31 9.34 13.41
N MET A 233 6.42 9.68 14.07
CA MET A 233 6.51 10.63 15.19
C MET A 233 6.81 12.06 14.75
N GLY A 234 6.77 12.36 13.44
CA GLY A 234 7.16 13.67 12.95
C GLY A 234 8.59 14.03 13.25
N TRP A 235 9.46 13.02 13.29
CA TRP A 235 10.89 13.19 13.48
C TRP A 235 11.64 12.71 12.25
N GLU A 236 12.86 13.19 12.12
CA GLU A 236 13.78 12.76 11.09
C GLU A 236 15.18 12.61 11.64
N MET A 237 15.96 11.73 11.01
CA MET A 237 17.37 11.62 11.31
C MET A 237 18.17 12.62 10.47
N ARG A 238 19.02 13.42 11.12
CA ARG A 238 19.94 14.35 10.47
C ARG A 238 21.37 14.15 11.01
N PRO A 239 22.41 14.62 10.32
CA PRO A 239 23.76 14.67 10.89
C PRO A 239 23.75 15.39 12.24
N LYS A 240 24.45 14.85 13.23
CA LYS A 240 24.52 15.45 14.57
C LYS A 240 25.10 16.86 14.48
N GLY A 241 24.45 17.81 15.16
CA GLY A 241 24.77 19.25 15.07
C GLY A 241 24.03 20.01 13.96
N SER A 242 23.08 19.36 13.28
CA SER A 242 22.16 20.06 12.37
C SER A 242 21.28 21.06 13.12
N PRO A 243 20.81 22.14 12.47
CA PRO A 243 19.82 23.05 13.06
C PRO A 243 18.51 22.33 13.40
N GLY A 244 17.88 22.78 14.48
CA GLY A 244 16.58 22.28 14.96
C GLY A 244 16.64 21.77 16.40
N ASN A 245 15.48 21.35 16.90
CA ASN A 245 15.34 20.71 18.20
C ASN A 245 15.78 19.24 18.11
N MET A 246 16.84 18.86 18.85
CA MET A 246 17.36 17.50 18.86
C MET A 246 16.68 16.70 19.99
N ILE A 247 16.19 15.51 19.66
CA ILE A 247 15.60 14.58 20.61
C ILE A 247 16.72 13.65 21.12
N GLU A 248 17.12 13.82 22.38
CA GLU A 248 18.17 13.02 23.02
C GLU A 248 17.66 11.65 23.48
N GLU A 249 16.42 11.60 23.99
CA GLU A 249 15.76 10.39 24.47
C GLU A 249 14.33 10.36 23.97
N ILE A 250 13.86 9.17 23.57
CA ILE A 250 12.47 8.97 23.16
C ILE A 250 11.61 8.89 24.43
N PRO A 251 10.57 9.74 24.59
CA PRO A 251 9.66 9.70 25.72
C PRO A 251 9.06 8.30 25.94
N GLY A 252 8.92 7.88 27.20
CA GLY A 252 8.53 6.51 27.56
C GLY A 252 7.14 6.09 27.07
N ASP A 253 6.20 7.04 26.99
CA ASP A 253 4.89 6.86 26.38
C ASP A 253 4.97 6.61 24.87
N ILE A 254 5.86 7.32 24.15
CA ILE A 254 6.16 7.08 22.74
C ILE A 254 6.86 5.73 22.53
N VAL A 255 7.78 5.36 23.43
CA VAL A 255 8.42 4.04 23.43
C VAL A 255 7.37 2.94 23.53
N GLU A 256 6.41 3.06 24.45
CA GLU A 256 5.34 2.08 24.63
C GLU A 256 4.47 1.96 23.37
N ALA A 257 4.09 3.09 22.79
CA ALA A 257 3.23 3.12 21.61
C ALA A 257 3.92 2.55 20.35
N LEU A 258 5.21 2.83 20.16
CA LEU A 258 5.99 2.25 19.06
C LEU A 258 6.27 0.76 19.27
N ALA A 259 6.42 0.30 20.52
CA ALA A 259 6.58 -1.10 20.86
C ALA A 259 5.29 -1.90 20.56
N GLU A 260 4.13 -1.34 20.94
CA GLU A 260 2.82 -1.89 20.60
C GLU A 260 2.64 -2.03 19.08
N PHE A 261 2.98 -0.98 18.32
CA PHE A 261 2.92 -1.00 16.86
C PHE A 261 3.83 -2.07 16.22
N GLU A 262 5.07 -2.21 16.69
CA GLU A 262 6.00 -3.25 16.22
C GLU A 262 5.44 -4.66 16.46
N HIS A 263 4.85 -4.88 17.63
CA HIS A 263 4.24 -6.16 17.97
C HIS A 263 3.05 -6.48 17.06
N GLU A 264 2.18 -5.50 16.79
CA GLU A 264 1.04 -5.70 15.90
C GLU A 264 1.46 -6.03 14.46
N GLU A 265 2.48 -5.34 13.92
CA GLU A 265 3.04 -5.65 12.61
C GLU A 265 3.65 -7.06 12.59
N TRP A 266 4.37 -7.45 13.65
CA TRP A 266 4.89 -8.80 13.80
C TRP A 266 3.79 -9.85 13.83
N VAL A 267 2.72 -9.63 14.61
CA VAL A 267 1.55 -10.52 14.67
C VAL A 267 0.94 -10.65 13.28
N ARG A 268 0.72 -9.54 12.57
CA ARG A 268 0.13 -9.54 11.24
C ARG A 268 0.98 -10.31 10.22
N GLU A 269 2.29 -10.09 10.22
CA GLU A 269 3.23 -10.81 9.35
C GLU A 269 3.17 -12.32 9.65
N ARG A 270 3.21 -12.69 10.93
CA ARG A 270 3.17 -14.09 11.37
C ARG A 270 1.86 -14.77 10.99
N VAL A 271 0.72 -14.15 11.27
CA VAL A 271 -0.60 -14.68 10.91
C VAL A 271 -0.73 -14.82 9.39
N SER A 272 -0.31 -13.82 8.60
CA SER A 272 -0.32 -13.92 7.13
C SER A 272 0.58 -15.05 6.60
N SER A 273 1.64 -15.38 7.35
CA SER A 273 2.57 -16.47 7.05
C SER A 273 2.09 -17.83 7.59
N GLY A 274 0.85 -17.90 8.10
CA GLY A 274 0.21 -19.11 8.59
C GLY A 274 0.56 -19.50 10.02
N TRP A 275 1.04 -18.57 10.84
CA TRP A 275 1.24 -18.81 12.27
C TRP A 275 -0.07 -18.70 13.05
N VAL A 276 -0.20 -19.48 14.10
CA VAL A 276 -1.37 -19.50 14.99
C VAL A 276 -0.96 -19.38 16.45
N TYR A 277 -1.88 -18.89 17.28
CA TYR A 277 -1.72 -18.86 18.72
C TYR A 277 -1.61 -20.27 19.31
N GLY A 278 -0.79 -20.43 20.35
CA GLY A 278 -0.80 -21.60 21.23
C GLY A 278 0.15 -21.46 22.40
N GLU A 279 -0.14 -22.14 23.51
CA GLU A 279 0.54 -21.96 24.82
C GLU A 279 2.06 -22.18 24.80
N LYS A 280 2.56 -23.01 23.86
CA LYS A 280 3.98 -23.31 23.72
C LYS A 280 4.43 -23.01 22.29
N LYS A 281 5.56 -22.32 22.19
CA LYS A 281 6.18 -22.00 20.90
C LYS A 281 6.66 -23.29 20.22
N ASP A 282 6.19 -23.51 18.99
CA ASP A 282 6.58 -24.63 18.13
C ASP A 282 6.82 -24.07 16.73
N VAL A 283 8.08 -23.91 16.33
CA VAL A 283 8.45 -23.24 15.08
C VAL A 283 8.06 -24.07 13.86
N ASP A 284 8.21 -25.39 13.94
CA ASP A 284 7.91 -26.30 12.84
C ASP A 284 6.41 -26.33 12.52
N LYS A 285 5.58 -26.22 13.56
CA LYS A 285 4.11 -26.12 13.42
C LYS A 285 3.60 -24.69 13.31
N LYS A 286 4.49 -23.69 13.30
CA LYS A 286 4.15 -22.26 13.27
C LYS A 286 3.20 -21.85 14.41
N ILE A 287 3.47 -22.31 15.63
CA ILE A 287 2.71 -21.96 16.84
C ILE A 287 3.54 -21.00 17.68
N SER A 288 2.93 -19.91 18.16
CA SER A 288 3.58 -18.97 19.07
C SER A 288 2.62 -18.48 20.15
N PRO A 289 3.02 -18.44 21.44
CA PRO A 289 2.20 -17.91 22.52
C PRO A 289 2.04 -16.39 22.46
N TYR A 290 2.91 -15.72 21.70
CA TYR A 290 2.93 -14.27 21.58
C TYR A 290 1.95 -13.72 20.52
N ILE A 291 1.16 -14.58 19.86
CA ILE A 291 0.13 -14.13 18.90
C ILE A 291 -1.14 -13.79 19.70
N VAL A 292 -1.04 -12.73 20.49
CA VAL A 292 -2.08 -12.17 21.36
C VAL A 292 -2.00 -10.64 21.28
N PRO A 293 -3.05 -9.90 21.68
CA PRO A 293 -2.99 -8.44 21.84
C PRO A 293 -1.77 -8.02 22.68
N TYR A 294 -1.18 -6.86 22.38
CA TYR A 294 0.02 -6.37 23.06
C TYR A 294 -0.19 -6.29 24.58
N ASP A 295 -1.35 -5.79 25.03
CA ASP A 295 -1.69 -5.69 26.46
C ASP A 295 -1.70 -7.04 27.19
N ASP A 296 -1.94 -8.16 26.48
CA ASP A 296 -1.95 -9.52 27.03
C ASP A 296 -0.55 -10.16 27.09
N LEU A 297 0.50 -9.50 26.58
CA LEU A 297 1.88 -9.95 26.71
C LEU A 297 2.39 -9.76 28.14
N THR A 298 3.36 -10.61 28.53
CA THR A 298 4.11 -10.39 29.76
C THR A 298 5.08 -9.22 29.60
N GLU A 299 5.39 -8.55 30.70
CA GLU A 299 6.30 -7.39 30.68
C GLU A 299 7.70 -7.75 30.15
N GLU A 300 8.16 -8.98 30.37
CA GLU A 300 9.45 -9.44 29.84
C GLU A 300 9.47 -9.51 28.31
N ILE A 301 8.32 -9.79 27.68
CA ILE A 301 8.20 -9.84 26.22
C ILE A 301 8.04 -8.44 25.67
N LYS A 302 7.17 -7.60 26.26
CA LYS A 302 7.01 -6.19 25.88
C LYS A 302 8.35 -5.43 25.95
N GLU A 303 9.18 -5.75 26.94
CA GLU A 303 10.49 -5.12 27.08
C GLU A 303 11.40 -5.37 25.89
N LEU A 304 11.25 -6.48 25.16
CA LEU A 304 12.02 -6.73 23.94
C LEU A 304 11.70 -5.69 22.86
N ASP A 305 10.42 -5.39 22.66
CA ASP A 305 9.95 -4.41 21.69
C ASP A 305 10.33 -2.99 22.12
N ARG A 306 10.13 -2.64 23.40
CA ARG A 306 10.55 -1.34 23.98
C ARG A 306 12.04 -1.10 23.82
N ASP A 307 12.87 -2.10 24.07
CA ASP A 307 14.32 -1.99 23.94
C ASP A 307 14.71 -1.63 22.51
N THR A 308 14.03 -2.18 21.49
CA THR A 308 14.35 -1.83 20.09
C THR A 308 14.15 -0.34 19.80
N ILE A 309 13.12 0.26 20.40
CA ILE A 309 12.80 1.67 20.23
C ILE A 309 13.74 2.54 21.05
N ARG A 310 13.96 2.19 22.32
CA ARG A 310 14.83 2.95 23.25
C ARG A 310 16.28 3.05 22.76
N ASN A 311 16.75 2.07 21.99
CA ASN A 311 18.11 2.06 21.45
C ASN A 311 18.29 2.94 20.19
N ILE A 312 17.22 3.47 19.59
CA ILE A 312 17.31 4.24 18.33
C ILE A 312 18.27 5.44 18.44
N PRO A 313 18.21 6.29 19.50
CA PRO A 313 19.15 7.41 19.64
C PRO A 313 20.62 6.98 19.66
N GLU A 314 20.94 5.91 20.41
CA GLU A 314 22.30 5.36 20.48
C GLU A 314 22.79 4.85 19.12
N LEU A 315 21.93 4.13 18.40
CA LEU A 315 22.25 3.62 17.06
C LEU A 315 22.56 4.75 16.06
N LEU A 316 21.80 5.85 16.13
CA LEU A 316 22.04 7.03 15.29
C LEU A 316 23.32 7.76 15.69
N GLU A 317 23.60 7.84 16.99
CA GLU A 317 24.83 8.45 17.49
C GLU A 317 26.08 7.71 17.00
N MET A 318 26.06 6.38 16.99
CA MET A 318 27.16 5.54 16.47
C MET A 318 27.55 5.87 15.02
N ILE A 319 26.61 6.39 14.23
CA ILE A 319 26.83 6.75 12.82
C ILE A 319 26.98 8.26 12.59
N GLY A 320 27.06 9.06 13.66
CA GLY A 320 27.19 10.51 13.60
C GLY A 320 25.89 11.25 13.28
N MET A 321 24.75 10.63 13.54
CA MET A 321 23.41 11.18 13.29
C MET A 321 22.70 11.48 14.62
N GLY A 322 21.61 12.23 14.56
CA GLY A 322 20.70 12.51 15.68
C GLY A 322 19.25 12.59 15.20
N ILE A 323 18.31 12.52 16.13
CA ILE A 323 16.87 12.65 15.88
C ILE A 323 16.48 14.12 16.04
N TYR A 324 15.69 14.64 15.11
CA TYR A 324 15.23 16.03 15.13
C TYR A 324 13.73 16.11 14.84
N GLU A 325 13.05 17.08 15.42
CA GLU A 325 11.66 17.40 15.06
C GLU A 325 11.55 17.86 13.60
N SER A 326 10.55 17.33 12.89
CA SER A 326 10.21 17.73 11.53
C SER A 326 9.43 19.04 11.58
N GLY A 327 10.15 20.16 11.63
CA GLY A 327 9.57 21.51 11.58
C GLY A 327 10.61 22.61 11.71
N GLU A 328 10.57 23.57 10.78
CA GLU A 328 11.38 24.81 10.69
C GLU A 328 12.92 24.65 10.68
N THR A 329 13.53 24.46 9.49
CA THR A 329 14.36 25.50 8.83
C THR A 329 14.99 25.03 7.51
N ALA A 330 15.08 26.01 6.61
CA ALA A 330 15.93 26.11 5.42
C ALA A 330 15.59 25.24 4.19
N GLY A 331 15.20 25.92 3.11
CA GLY A 331 15.28 25.39 1.74
C GLY A 331 16.68 24.84 1.43
N PRO A 332 16.84 24.16 0.28
CA PRO A 332 17.95 23.24 0.05
C PRO A 332 19.28 23.93 0.30
N ALA A 333 19.92 23.59 1.43
CA ALA A 333 21.32 23.91 1.63
C ALA A 333 22.10 23.13 0.58
N ALA A 334 22.56 23.86 -0.43
CA ALA A 334 23.51 23.38 -1.41
C ALA A 334 24.68 22.75 -0.67
N VAL A 335 24.81 21.42 -0.77
CA VAL A 335 26.02 20.71 -0.35
C VAL A 335 27.12 21.15 -1.31
N SER A 336 27.92 22.11 -0.89
CA SER A 336 29.19 22.43 -1.52
C SER A 336 30.15 21.27 -1.26
N VAL A 337 30.37 20.44 -2.27
CA VAL A 337 31.45 19.44 -2.29
C VAL A 337 32.78 20.18 -2.43
N PRO A 338 33.74 20.06 -1.50
CA PRO A 338 35.10 20.51 -1.75
C PRO A 338 35.78 19.47 -2.65
N ALA A 339 36.37 19.96 -3.74
CA ALA A 339 37.25 19.20 -4.60
C ALA A 339 38.60 18.96 -3.90
N SER A 340 39.06 17.69 -3.85
CA SER A 340 40.39 17.21 -4.27
C SER A 340 40.88 15.97 -3.50
N GLY A 341 41.43 15.01 -4.27
CA GLY A 341 42.57 14.17 -3.89
C GLY A 341 42.30 12.87 -3.13
N ASP A 342 42.07 11.76 -3.83
CA ASP A 342 43.11 10.75 -4.13
C ASP A 342 42.54 9.34 -4.37
N GLY A 343 42.87 8.79 -5.54
CA GLY A 343 43.25 7.38 -5.71
C GLY A 343 42.26 6.27 -5.38
N PHE A 344 41.14 6.16 -6.09
CA PHE A 344 40.52 4.84 -6.32
C PHE A 344 39.97 4.77 -7.75
N THR A 345 40.58 3.97 -8.62
CA THR A 345 40.04 3.65 -9.94
C THR A 345 39.09 2.45 -9.81
N PRO A 346 37.76 2.60 -9.94
CA PRO A 346 36.88 1.44 -10.07
C PRO A 346 37.10 0.82 -11.45
N ALA A 347 37.01 -0.51 -11.51
CA ALA A 347 36.97 -1.28 -12.75
C ALA A 347 35.86 -0.77 -13.69
N PRO A 348 36.02 -0.91 -15.02
CA PRO A 348 35.09 -0.30 -15.98
C PRO A 348 33.69 -0.92 -15.85
N ALA A 349 32.70 -0.05 -15.67
CA ALA A 349 31.28 -0.40 -15.74
C ALA A 349 30.89 -0.84 -17.17
N PRO A 350 29.88 -1.72 -17.32
CA PRO A 350 29.39 -2.16 -18.62
C PRO A 350 28.79 -0.98 -19.43
N PRO A 351 28.75 -1.07 -20.77
CA PRO A 351 28.36 0.04 -21.63
C PRO A 351 26.87 0.36 -21.48
N VAL A 352 26.59 1.39 -20.67
CA VAL A 352 25.26 2.00 -20.54
C VAL A 352 24.84 2.53 -21.91
N ALA A 353 23.63 2.14 -22.34
CA ALA A 353 22.97 2.67 -23.54
C ALA A 353 23.06 4.21 -23.55
N ASP A 354 23.44 4.77 -24.70
CA ASP A 354 23.64 6.20 -24.97
C ASP A 354 22.83 7.11 -24.04
N LYS A 355 23.55 7.89 -23.21
CA LYS A 355 23.03 9.03 -22.44
C LYS A 355 22.53 10.13 -23.38
N GLY A 356 21.42 9.88 -24.05
CA GLY A 356 20.57 10.89 -24.67
C GLY A 356 19.14 10.68 -24.17
N ASP A 357 18.33 11.74 -24.16
CA ASP A 357 16.89 11.76 -23.85
C ASP A 357 16.02 10.94 -24.85
N ALA A 358 16.59 9.85 -25.36
CA ALA A 358 16.19 9.21 -26.59
C ALA A 358 15.34 7.97 -26.27
N PRO A 359 14.12 7.82 -26.84
CA PRO A 359 13.16 6.81 -26.41
C PRO A 359 13.68 5.37 -26.58
N TYR A 360 13.56 4.55 -25.54
CA TYR A 360 14.01 3.15 -25.51
C TYR A 360 12.93 2.20 -24.99
N ILE A 361 13.17 0.91 -25.15
CA ILE A 361 12.33 -0.19 -24.68
C ILE A 361 12.94 -0.77 -23.40
N PHE A 362 12.14 -0.90 -22.35
CA PHE A 362 12.55 -1.64 -21.15
C PHE A 362 12.26 -3.13 -21.33
N VAL A 363 13.23 -4.00 -21.08
CA VAL A 363 13.05 -5.45 -21.18
C VAL A 363 12.93 -6.07 -19.79
N SER A 364 11.80 -6.73 -19.54
CA SER A 364 11.52 -7.45 -18.29
C SER A 364 11.53 -8.96 -18.54
N TYR A 365 12.24 -9.72 -17.72
CA TYR A 365 12.34 -11.17 -17.80
C TYR A 365 12.83 -11.78 -16.49
N ALA A 366 12.55 -13.06 -16.23
CA ALA A 366 13.16 -13.75 -15.08
C ALA A 366 14.62 -14.08 -15.36
N HIS A 367 15.51 -13.88 -14.37
CA HIS A 367 16.95 -14.17 -14.49
C HIS A 367 17.26 -15.58 -15.00
N LYS A 368 16.44 -16.59 -14.64
CA LYS A 368 16.59 -17.96 -15.15
C LYS A 368 16.43 -18.11 -16.67
N ASN A 369 15.84 -17.12 -17.32
CA ASN A 369 15.64 -17.08 -18.77
C ASN A 369 16.62 -16.15 -19.49
N ALA A 370 17.63 -15.62 -18.80
CA ALA A 370 18.60 -14.66 -19.35
C ALA A 370 19.23 -15.14 -20.66
N ASP A 371 19.72 -16.38 -20.71
CA ASP A 371 20.37 -16.93 -21.91
C ASP A 371 19.44 -16.96 -23.12
N THR A 372 18.15 -17.28 -22.91
CA THR A 372 17.14 -17.31 -23.98
C THR A 372 16.80 -15.88 -24.44
N VAL A 373 16.59 -14.97 -23.48
CA VAL A 373 16.19 -13.59 -23.76
C VAL A 373 17.32 -12.79 -24.43
N ARG A 374 18.59 -13.07 -24.10
CA ARG A 374 19.76 -12.41 -24.68
C ARG A 374 19.82 -12.56 -26.20
N VAL A 375 19.42 -13.72 -26.74
CA VAL A 375 19.34 -13.94 -28.20
C VAL A 375 18.36 -12.96 -28.86
N HIS A 376 17.22 -12.69 -28.22
CA HIS A 376 16.24 -11.73 -28.75
C HIS A 376 16.72 -10.29 -28.62
N ILE A 377 17.36 -9.95 -27.51
CA ILE A 377 17.94 -8.63 -27.26
C ILE A 377 18.99 -8.32 -28.34
N GLU A 378 19.92 -9.24 -28.60
CA GLU A 378 20.95 -9.08 -29.63
C GLU A 378 20.32 -8.88 -31.02
N LYS A 379 19.27 -9.65 -31.35
CA LYS A 379 18.56 -9.51 -32.63
C LYS A 379 17.87 -8.15 -32.75
N LEU A 380 17.19 -7.68 -31.71
CA LEU A 380 16.53 -6.38 -31.69
C LEU A 380 17.54 -5.22 -31.74
N ARG A 381 18.66 -5.32 -31.03
CA ARG A 381 19.78 -4.36 -31.13
C ARG A 381 20.34 -4.32 -32.56
N SER A 382 20.55 -5.47 -33.20
CA SER A 382 21.02 -5.54 -34.59
C SER A 382 20.04 -4.92 -35.60
N ALA A 383 18.75 -4.88 -35.25
CA ALA A 383 17.71 -4.21 -36.02
C ALA A 383 17.56 -2.72 -35.68
N GLY A 384 18.42 -2.16 -34.81
CA GLY A 384 18.47 -0.73 -34.50
C GLY A 384 17.59 -0.26 -33.34
N PHE A 385 16.99 -1.17 -32.56
CA PHE A 385 16.19 -0.80 -31.40
C PHE A 385 17.07 -0.46 -30.19
N ARG A 386 16.71 0.62 -29.49
CA ARG A 386 17.31 0.98 -28.20
C ARG A 386 16.62 0.20 -27.09
N LEU A 387 17.39 -0.63 -26.40
CA LEU A 387 16.91 -1.49 -25.33
C LEU A 387 17.64 -1.15 -24.03
N TRP A 388 16.87 -1.07 -22.95
CA TRP A 388 17.37 -1.11 -21.58
C TRP A 388 16.96 -2.45 -20.98
N TYR A 389 17.92 -3.14 -20.37
CA TYR A 389 17.68 -4.36 -19.64
C TYR A 389 18.78 -4.56 -18.63
N ASN A 390 18.47 -5.34 -17.61
CA ASN A 390 19.43 -5.64 -16.56
C ASN A 390 20.37 -6.74 -17.05
N GLU A 391 21.63 -6.39 -17.35
CA GLU A 391 22.69 -7.32 -17.73
C GLU A 391 23.74 -7.30 -16.59
N ASP A 392 24.04 -8.47 -16.03
CA ASP A 392 25.03 -8.68 -14.98
C ASP A 392 24.77 -8.01 -13.62
N ILE A 393 23.84 -8.59 -12.86
CA ILE A 393 23.83 -8.44 -11.40
C ILE A 393 24.18 -9.78 -10.77
N ALA A 394 25.21 -9.79 -9.91
CA ALA A 394 25.41 -10.89 -8.97
C ALA A 394 24.10 -11.14 -8.18
N PRO A 395 23.77 -12.40 -7.83
CA PRO A 395 22.58 -12.68 -7.03
C PRO A 395 22.62 -11.87 -5.72
N GLY A 396 21.77 -10.84 -5.59
CA GLY A 396 21.73 -9.97 -4.41
C GLY A 396 21.61 -8.46 -4.64
N THR A 397 21.69 -7.95 -5.87
CA THR A 397 21.76 -6.49 -6.12
C THR A 397 20.77 -5.96 -7.16
N GLU A 398 19.47 -6.27 -7.06
CA GLU A 398 18.48 -5.49 -7.82
C GLU A 398 18.42 -4.07 -7.25
N TRP A 399 18.86 -3.06 -8.01
CA TRP A 399 18.68 -1.65 -7.68
C TRP A 399 17.25 -1.24 -8.07
N PRO A 400 16.30 -1.12 -7.11
CA PRO A 400 14.91 -0.89 -7.45
C PRO A 400 14.68 0.52 -8.00
N GLU A 401 15.52 1.49 -7.63
CA GLU A 401 15.42 2.89 -8.09
C GLU A 401 15.94 3.09 -9.51
N GLU A 402 17.08 2.50 -9.89
CA GLU A 402 17.58 2.59 -11.27
C GLU A 402 16.65 1.87 -12.24
N THR A 403 16.18 0.68 -11.84
CA THR A 403 15.21 -0.11 -12.60
C THR A 403 13.89 0.64 -12.73
N ALA A 404 13.36 1.23 -11.65
CA ALA A 404 12.14 2.03 -11.71
C ALA A 404 12.31 3.32 -12.53
N THR A 405 13.47 3.98 -12.45
CA THR A 405 13.77 5.18 -13.24
C THR A 405 13.85 4.82 -14.73
N ALA A 406 14.51 3.70 -15.06
CA ALA A 406 14.59 3.20 -16.42
C ALA A 406 13.20 2.78 -16.95
N LEU A 407 12.39 2.13 -16.11
CA LEU A 407 11.04 1.73 -16.46
C LEU A 407 10.12 2.95 -16.67
N ALA A 408 10.24 3.97 -15.83
CA ALA A 408 9.50 5.23 -15.95
C ALA A 408 9.92 6.02 -17.20
N GLY A 409 11.21 6.01 -17.56
CA GLY A 409 11.74 6.66 -18.77
C GLY A 409 11.46 5.90 -20.07
N ALA A 410 11.11 4.61 -20.00
CA ALA A 410 10.88 3.79 -21.18
C ALA A 410 9.61 4.19 -21.96
N SER A 411 9.66 4.02 -23.28
CA SER A 411 8.53 4.24 -24.17
C SER A 411 7.51 3.09 -24.13
N CYS A 412 8.01 1.87 -23.95
CA CYS A 412 7.20 0.68 -23.72
C CYS A 412 8.01 -0.37 -22.96
N VAL A 413 7.30 -1.40 -22.49
CA VAL A 413 7.86 -2.56 -21.80
C VAL A 413 7.72 -3.79 -22.68
N LEU A 414 8.82 -4.46 -22.95
CA LEU A 414 8.88 -5.77 -23.59
C LEU A 414 9.08 -6.83 -22.50
N ALA A 415 8.03 -7.57 -22.19
CA ALA A 415 8.03 -8.57 -21.12
C ALA A 415 8.13 -9.98 -21.70
N PHE A 416 9.19 -10.70 -21.38
CA PHE A 416 9.34 -12.11 -21.75
C PHE A 416 8.69 -13.00 -20.68
N ILE A 417 7.56 -13.61 -21.04
CA ILE A 417 6.72 -14.39 -20.15
C ILE A 417 7.05 -15.89 -20.27
N SER A 418 7.36 -16.48 -19.12
CA SER A 418 7.61 -17.91 -18.90
C SER A 418 6.98 -18.31 -17.55
N GLN A 419 7.00 -19.60 -17.21
CA GLN A 419 6.55 -20.05 -15.89
C GLN A 419 7.43 -19.47 -14.76
N ASP A 420 8.74 -19.26 -15.00
CA ASP A 420 9.64 -18.61 -14.05
C ASP A 420 9.33 -17.11 -13.92
N ALA A 421 9.08 -16.41 -15.02
CA ALA A 421 8.69 -14.99 -15.01
C ALA A 421 7.35 -14.77 -14.30
N ALA A 422 6.38 -15.66 -14.51
CA ALA A 422 5.10 -15.61 -13.83
C ALA A 422 5.20 -15.90 -12.31
N ALA A 423 6.27 -16.56 -11.86
CA ALA A 423 6.53 -16.82 -10.45
C ALA A 423 7.36 -15.69 -9.79
N ALA A 424 8.26 -15.06 -10.54
CA ALA A 424 9.23 -14.10 -10.04
C ALA A 424 8.60 -12.80 -9.50
N HIS A 425 9.08 -12.34 -8.33
CA HIS A 425 8.55 -11.16 -7.67
C HIS A 425 8.94 -9.86 -8.38
N ASN A 426 10.18 -9.75 -8.85
CA ASN A 426 10.71 -8.62 -9.60
C ASN A 426 9.91 -8.34 -10.88
N VAL A 427 9.66 -9.37 -11.71
CA VAL A 427 8.85 -9.25 -12.93
C VAL A 427 7.44 -8.77 -12.62
N LYS A 428 6.81 -9.28 -11.55
CA LYS A 428 5.47 -8.81 -11.10
C LYS A 428 5.48 -7.35 -10.67
N ALA A 429 6.52 -6.94 -9.94
CA ALA A 429 6.68 -5.56 -9.48
C ALA A 429 6.89 -4.61 -10.67
N GLU A 430 7.77 -4.95 -11.61
CA GLU A 430 8.02 -4.20 -12.85
C GLU A 430 6.74 -4.06 -13.70
N LEU A 431 6.00 -5.15 -13.92
CA LEU A 431 4.74 -5.10 -14.68
C LEU A 431 3.68 -4.26 -13.98
N SER A 432 3.58 -4.36 -12.65
CA SER A 432 2.62 -3.55 -11.87
C SER A 432 2.96 -2.06 -11.94
N PHE A 433 4.26 -1.71 -11.86
CA PHE A 433 4.73 -0.34 -12.02
C PHE A 433 4.52 0.17 -13.45
N ALA A 434 4.80 -0.64 -14.46
CA ALA A 434 4.55 -0.29 -15.86
C ALA A 434 3.06 0.02 -16.11
N LEU A 435 2.16 -0.76 -15.51
CA LEU A 435 0.72 -0.52 -15.57
C LEU A 435 0.30 0.75 -14.83
N SER A 436 0.87 1.05 -13.66
CA SER A 436 0.56 2.29 -12.93
C SER A 436 1.00 3.53 -13.70
N GLU A 437 2.12 3.43 -14.43
CA GLU A 437 2.64 4.48 -15.33
C GLU A 437 1.97 4.47 -16.72
N LYS A 438 0.94 3.64 -16.93
CA LYS A 438 0.20 3.49 -18.20
C LYS A 438 1.11 3.17 -19.40
N LYS A 439 2.22 2.47 -19.16
CA LYS A 439 3.14 2.03 -20.22
C LYS A 439 2.50 0.94 -21.06
N GLN A 440 2.74 0.97 -22.36
CA GLN A 440 2.36 -0.14 -23.24
C GLN A 440 3.23 -1.36 -22.91
N ILE A 441 2.60 -2.50 -22.66
CA ILE A 441 3.28 -3.77 -22.37
C ILE A 441 3.07 -4.72 -23.54
N ILE A 442 4.18 -5.25 -24.07
CA ILE A 442 4.22 -6.25 -25.13
C ILE A 442 4.76 -7.53 -24.50
N CYS A 443 3.91 -8.55 -24.41
CA CYS A 443 4.23 -9.83 -23.80
C CYS A 443 4.71 -10.82 -24.87
N VAL A 444 5.95 -11.29 -24.77
CA VAL A 444 6.49 -12.38 -25.58
C VAL A 444 6.50 -13.66 -24.75
N TYR A 445 5.70 -14.67 -25.12
CA TYR A 445 5.70 -15.94 -24.39
C TYR A 445 6.75 -16.87 -24.98
N ILE A 446 7.82 -17.12 -24.24
CA ILE A 446 8.96 -17.98 -24.65
C ILE A 446 8.69 -19.47 -24.39
N GLY A 447 7.57 -19.79 -23.76
CA GLY A 447 7.06 -21.15 -23.56
C GLY A 447 5.59 -21.16 -23.13
N GLU A 448 4.96 -22.33 -23.15
CA GLU A 448 3.61 -22.49 -22.60
C GLU A 448 3.63 -22.12 -21.12
N THR A 449 2.81 -21.14 -20.74
CA THR A 449 2.82 -20.55 -19.41
C THR A 449 1.41 -20.43 -18.88
N ARG A 450 1.18 -20.91 -17.66
CA ARG A 450 -0.07 -20.69 -16.95
C ARG A 450 0.08 -19.50 -16.03
N LEU A 451 -0.53 -18.38 -16.40
CA LEU A 451 -0.52 -17.17 -15.59
C LEU A 451 -1.33 -17.35 -14.29
N PRO A 452 -0.81 -16.91 -13.14
CA PRO A 452 -1.61 -16.73 -11.93
C PRO A 452 -2.77 -15.75 -12.19
N PRO A 453 -3.92 -15.88 -11.50
CA PRO A 453 -5.09 -15.04 -11.73
C PRO A 453 -4.81 -13.52 -11.67
N GLY A 454 -3.93 -13.09 -10.76
CA GLY A 454 -3.55 -11.67 -10.64
C GLY A 454 -2.80 -11.14 -11.88
N LEU A 455 -1.84 -11.90 -12.40
CA LEU A 455 -1.14 -11.54 -13.65
C LEU A 455 -2.05 -11.64 -14.87
N GLN A 456 -2.98 -12.60 -14.88
CA GLN A 456 -3.97 -12.73 -15.95
C GLN A 456 -4.91 -11.52 -15.99
N LEU A 457 -5.33 -11.01 -14.83
CA LEU A 457 -6.12 -9.78 -14.72
C LEU A 457 -5.33 -8.56 -15.22
N GLN A 458 -4.05 -8.45 -14.85
CA GLN A 458 -3.17 -7.34 -15.22
C GLN A 458 -2.82 -7.31 -16.72
N LEU A 459 -2.54 -8.46 -17.31
CA LEU A 459 -2.04 -8.58 -18.70
C LEU A 459 -3.14 -8.92 -19.71
N GLY A 460 -4.40 -9.05 -19.28
CA GLY A 460 -5.50 -9.49 -20.14
C GLY A 460 -5.75 -8.61 -21.37
N ASN A 461 -5.33 -7.34 -21.31
CA ASN A 461 -5.46 -6.37 -22.41
C ASN A 461 -4.13 -6.06 -23.12
N SER A 462 -3.03 -6.72 -22.76
CA SER A 462 -1.70 -6.50 -23.33
C SER A 462 -1.50 -7.27 -24.63
N THR A 463 -0.65 -6.76 -25.53
CA THR A 463 -0.29 -7.48 -26.77
C THR A 463 0.47 -8.75 -26.41
N ALA A 464 -0.03 -9.91 -26.83
CA ALA A 464 0.59 -11.21 -26.56
C ALA A 464 1.13 -11.85 -27.86
N ILE A 465 2.42 -12.16 -27.88
CA ILE A 465 3.13 -12.81 -28.99
C ILE A 465 3.70 -14.14 -28.48
N PRO A 466 3.04 -15.28 -28.73
CA PRO A 466 3.55 -16.58 -28.31
C PRO A 466 4.62 -17.07 -29.27
N GLU A 467 5.90 -16.87 -28.91
CA GLU A 467 7.06 -17.24 -29.74
C GLU A 467 7.05 -18.73 -30.10
N TYR A 468 6.70 -19.59 -29.15
CA TYR A 468 6.64 -21.05 -29.32
C TYR A 468 5.62 -21.53 -30.37
N ARG A 469 4.73 -20.66 -30.86
CA ARG A 469 3.75 -20.97 -31.91
C ARG A 469 4.24 -20.63 -33.32
N PHE A 470 5.41 -19.99 -33.47
CA PHE A 470 5.99 -19.67 -34.77
C PHE A 470 6.93 -20.80 -35.22
N SER A 471 6.62 -21.42 -36.36
CA SER A 471 7.49 -22.42 -37.00
C SER A 471 8.74 -21.80 -37.63
N GLU A 472 8.66 -20.54 -38.06
CA GLU A 472 9.76 -19.78 -38.65
C GLU A 472 10.07 -18.57 -37.76
N LYS A 473 11.33 -18.46 -37.32
CA LYS A 473 11.76 -17.37 -36.43
C LYS A 473 11.67 -15.98 -37.09
N ASP A 474 11.83 -15.88 -38.41
CA ASP A 474 11.77 -14.59 -39.10
C ASP A 474 10.37 -13.95 -39.02
N LYS A 475 9.31 -14.74 -39.15
CA LYS A 475 7.91 -14.28 -38.97
C LYS A 475 7.63 -13.80 -37.56
N PHE A 476 8.25 -14.44 -36.56
CA PHE A 476 8.17 -13.96 -35.17
C PHE A 476 8.81 -12.58 -35.02
N TYR A 477 10.01 -12.39 -35.58
CA TYR A 477 10.71 -11.10 -35.51
C TYR A 477 10.05 -10.00 -36.34
N GLU A 478 9.40 -10.31 -37.46
CA GLU A 478 8.52 -9.38 -38.17
C GLU A 478 7.38 -8.91 -37.27
N ARG A 479 6.63 -9.85 -36.68
CA ARG A 479 5.50 -9.52 -35.81
C ARG A 479 5.91 -8.76 -34.56
N LEU A 480 7.06 -9.10 -33.98
CA LEU A 480 7.61 -8.41 -32.82
C LEU A 480 8.00 -6.96 -33.18
N ARG A 481 8.64 -6.74 -34.33
CA ARG A 481 9.01 -5.39 -34.80
C ARG A 481 7.78 -4.52 -35.05
N ASP A 482 6.72 -5.07 -35.64
CA ASP A 482 5.46 -4.34 -35.87
C ASP A 482 4.78 -3.91 -34.57
N ALA A 483 5.00 -4.64 -33.47
CA ALA A 483 4.40 -4.34 -32.18
C ALA A 483 5.18 -3.27 -31.40
N LEU A 484 6.48 -3.09 -31.68
CA LEU A 484 7.35 -2.16 -30.97
C LEU A 484 7.21 -0.72 -31.52
N PRO A 485 7.26 0.33 -30.68
CA PRO A 485 7.15 1.71 -31.14
C PRO A 485 8.35 2.09 -32.04
N GLY A 486 8.09 2.56 -33.27
CA GLY A 486 9.14 3.04 -34.18
C GLY A 486 9.95 4.22 -33.64
N SER A 487 9.43 4.94 -32.63
CA SER A 487 10.19 5.95 -31.89
C SER A 487 11.44 5.37 -31.22
N THR A 488 11.49 4.08 -30.93
CA THR A 488 12.61 3.44 -30.22
C THR A 488 13.78 3.03 -31.14
N LEU A 489 13.61 3.18 -32.46
CA LEU A 489 14.68 3.00 -33.45
C LEU A 489 15.68 4.15 -33.41
N GLY A 490 16.97 3.82 -33.52
CA GLY A 490 18.06 4.79 -33.69
C GLY A 490 17.91 5.63 -34.96
N SER A 491 18.50 6.83 -34.96
CA SER A 491 18.39 7.80 -36.06
C SER A 491 18.84 7.27 -37.42
N SER A 492 19.82 6.35 -37.47
CA SER A 492 20.28 5.70 -38.70
C SER A 492 19.33 4.63 -39.25
N ALA A 493 18.40 4.12 -38.44
CA ALA A 493 17.47 3.05 -38.81
C ALA A 493 16.06 3.55 -39.18
N ARG A 494 15.78 4.84 -39.01
CA ARG A 494 14.49 5.46 -39.41
C ARG A 494 14.43 5.90 -40.88
N GLU A 495 15.58 5.96 -41.55
CA GLU A 495 15.72 6.42 -42.95
C GLU A 495 15.95 5.27 -43.95
N ALA A 496 16.06 4.03 -43.47
CA ALA A 496 16.18 2.79 -44.26
C ALA A 496 14.89 1.98 -44.17
#